data_AF-A0A7W0NMU0-F1
#
_entry.id   AF-A0A7W0NMU0-F1
#
_cell.length_a   1.000
_cell.length_b   1.000
_cell.length_c   1.000
_cell.angle_alpha   90.00
_cell.angle_beta   90.00
_cell.angle_gamma   90.00
#
_symmetry.space_group_name_H-M   'P 1'
#
loop_
_entity.id
_entity.type
_entity.pdbx_description
1 polymer ?
#
loop_
_entity_poly.entity_id
_entity_poly.type
_entity_poly.pdbx_seq_one_letter_code
_entity_poly.pdbx_strand_id
1 'polypeptide(L)' 'METLTQFMADVIGSYGYPATFLLMLAESACIPFPSEVTMVVGGFYAASGQLDFFWVGAAGVLGNVAGSWLA' A
#
# COMPACT_ATOMS: atom_id res chain seq x y z
N MET A 1 -15.08 -1.36 8.73
CA MET A 1 -13.79 -0.65 8.78
C MET A 1 -12.68 -1.59 9.25
N GLU A 2 -12.87 -2.33 10.34
CA GLU A 2 -11.84 -3.25 10.87
C GLU A 2 -11.43 -4.37 9.88
N THR A 3 -12.39 -5.01 9.21
CA THR A 3 -12.12 -6.13 8.28
C THR A 3 -11.28 -5.72 7.06
N LEU A 4 -11.50 -4.51 6.53
CA LEU A 4 -10.75 -4.01 5.37
C LEU A 4 -9.30 -3.70 5.75
N THR A 5 -9.10 -3.06 6.90
CA THR A 5 -7.77 -2.79 7.44
C THR A 5 -7.01 -4.09 7.74
N GLN A 6 -7.68 -5.08 8.33
CA GLN A 6 -7.08 -6.40 8.56
C GLN A 6 -6.71 -7.12 7.26
N PHE A 7 -7.57 -7.04 6.24
CA PHE A 7 -7.27 -7.59 4.92
C PHE A 7 -6.06 -6.91 4.28
N MET A 8 -5.99 -5.57 4.32
CA MET A 8 -4.81 -4.85 3.83
C MET A 8 -3.55 -5.21 4.61
N ALA A 9 -3.64 -5.35 5.93
CA ALA A 9 -2.53 -5.75 6.77
C ALA A 9 -2.01 -7.15 6.42
N ASP A 10 -2.90 -8.11 6.20
CA ASP A 10 -2.56 -9.46 5.78
C ASP A 10 -1.90 -9.49 4.39
N VAL A 11 -2.45 -8.74 3.44
CA VAL A 11 -1.93 -8.66 2.07
C VAL A 11 -0.58 -7.93 2.02
N ILE A 12 -0.43 -6.82 2.73
CA ILE A 12 0.85 -6.08 2.79
C ILE A 12 1.89 -6.88 3.58
N GLY A 13 1.50 -7.57 4.66
CA GLY A 13 2.40 -8.43 5.40
C GLY A 13 2.88 -9.64 4.60
N SER A 14 2.02 -10.20 3.75
CA SER A 14 2.34 -11.39 2.95
C SER A 14 3.11 -11.05 1.68
N TYR A 15 2.75 -9.96 1.00
CA TYR A 15 3.29 -9.61 -0.31
C TYR A 15 4.24 -8.40 -0.27
N GLY A 16 4.21 -7.56 0.77
CA GLY A 16 5.14 -6.43 0.94
C GLY A 16 4.96 -5.32 -0.11
N TYR A 17 6.07 -4.92 -0.74
CA TYR A 17 6.11 -3.83 -1.73
C TYR A 17 5.13 -3.97 -2.91
N PRO A 18 4.98 -5.13 -3.58
CA PRO A 18 4.01 -5.28 -4.65
C PRO A 18 2.56 -5.11 -4.17
N ALA A 19 2.23 -5.49 -2.93
CA ALA A 19 0.93 -5.19 -2.36
C ALA A 19 0.73 -3.70 -2.11
N THR A 20 1.72 -3.00 -1.56
CA THR A 20 1.69 -1.54 -1.40
C THR A 20 1.47 -0.84 -2.75
N PHE A 21 2.18 -1.28 -3.80
CA PHE A 21 2.03 -0.74 -5.15
C PHE A 21 0.62 -0.96 -5.71
N LEU A 22 0.09 -2.19 -5.64
CA LEU A 22 -1.22 -2.51 -6.20
C LEU A 22 -2.37 -1.82 -5.46
N LEU A 23 -2.28 -1.72 -4.13
CA LEU A 23 -3.28 -1.02 -3.32
C LEU A 23 -3.29 0.49 -3.63
N MET A 24 -2.11 1.10 -3.80
CA MET A 24 -1.99 2.50 -4.21
C MET A 24 -2.44 2.74 -5.65
N LEU A 25 -2.15 1.80 -6.55
CA LEU A 25 -2.65 1.85 -7.92
C LEU A 25 -4.18 1.78 -7.95
N ALA A 26 -4.78 0.87 -7.19
CA ALA A 26 -6.23 0.73 -7.10
C ALA A 26 -6.90 1.99 -6.55
N GLU A 27 -6.34 2.58 -5.49
CA GLU A 27 -6.81 3.85 -4.92
C GLU A 27 -6.83 4.96 -5.96
N SER A 28 -5.72 5.14 -6.68
CA SER A 28 -5.58 6.15 -7.71
C SER A 28 -6.43 5.86 -8.96
N ALA A 29 -6.70 4.58 -9.27
CA ALA A 29 -7.62 4.11 -10.31
C ALA A 29 -9.11 4.28 -9.96
N CYS A 30 -9.43 5.18 -9.03
CA CYS A 30 -10.78 5.53 -8.58
C CYS A 30 -11.52 4.40 -7.82
N ILE A 31 -10.80 3.39 -7.32
CA ILE A 31 -11.37 2.39 -6.40
C ILE A 31 -11.22 2.94 -4.97
N PRO A 32 -12.29 3.05 -4.17
CA PRO A 32 -12.24 3.69 -2.86
C PRO A 32 -11.49 2.82 -1.83
N PHE A 33 -10.16 2.94 -1.81
CA PHE A 33 -9.24 2.33 -0.85
C PHE A 33 -8.60 3.42 0.01
N PRO A 34 -8.57 3.29 1.36
CA PRO A 34 -7.87 4.24 2.21
C PRO A 34 -6.34 4.12 2.07
N SER A 35 -5.71 5.11 1.42
CA SER A 35 -4.26 5.17 1.21
C SER A 35 -3.49 5.39 2.53
N GLU A 36 -4.09 6.08 3.50
CA GLU A 36 -3.52 6.24 4.85
C GLU A 36 -3.30 4.89 5.54
N VAL A 37 -4.23 3.94 5.39
CA VAL A 37 -4.10 2.61 6.00
C VAL A 37 -2.96 1.83 5.35
N THR A 38 -2.87 1.87 4.01
CA THR A 38 -1.79 1.19 3.26
C THR A 38 -0.42 1.70 3.68
N MET A 39 -0.25 3.02 3.81
CA MET A 39 1.03 3.63 4.21
C MET A 39 1.34 3.41 5.69
N VAL A 40 0.35 3.47 6.59
CA VAL A 40 0.55 3.21 8.02
C VAL A 40 0.96 1.75 8.25
N VAL A 41 0.30 0.80 7.58
CA VAL A 41 0.65 -0.63 7.64
C VAL A 41 2.03 -0.87 7.04
N GLY A 42 2.32 -0.33 5.85
CA GLY A 42 3.64 -0.44 5.23
C GLY A 42 4.74 0.16 6.11
N GLY A 43 4.47 1.31 6.73
CA GLY A 43 5.35 1.95 7.70
C GLY A 43 5.55 1.12 8.97
N PHE A 44 4.53 0.42 9.46
CA PHE A 44 4.63 -0.51 10.59
C PHE A 44 5.56 -1.69 10.27
N TYR A 45 5.40 -2.30 9.09
CA TYR A 45 6.30 -3.37 8.64
C TYR A 45 7.72 -2.86 8.38
N ALA A 46 7.86 -1.61 7.94
CA ALA A 46 9.17 -0.97 7.80
C ALA A 46 9.86 -0.74 9.15
N ALA A 47 9.11 -0.23 10.14
CA ALA A 47 9.60 -0.06 11.51
C ALA A 47 9.94 -1.40 12.19
N SER A 48 9.25 -2.47 11.82
CA SER A 48 9.50 -3.84 12.29
C SER A 48 10.69 -4.52 11.61
N GLY A 49 11.34 -3.86 10.64
CA GLY A 49 12.48 -4.39 9.89
C GLY A 49 12.13 -5.45 8.83
N GLN A 50 10.85 -5.64 8.54
CA GLN A 50 10.38 -6.60 7.52
C GLN A 50 10.33 -5.96 6.12
N LEU A 51 10.09 -4.66 6.06
CA LEU A 51 10.18 -3.85 4.85
C LEU A 51 11.19 -2.72 5.07
N ASP A 52 11.57 -2.05 3.99
CA ASP A 52 12.39 -0.86 4.01
C ASP A 52 11.50 0.35 3.71
N PHE A 53 11.61 1.39 4.54
CA PHE A 53 10.78 2.58 4.45
C PHE A 53 10.91 3.27 3.08
N PHE A 54 12.11 3.31 2.51
CA PHE A 54 12.35 3.95 1.22
C PHE A 54 11.64 3.19 0.10
N TRP A 55 11.70 1.85 0.14
CA TRP A 55 11.04 1.01 -0.86
C TRP A 55 9.52 0.98 -0.73
N VAL A 56 8.97 1.04 0.49
CA VAL A 56 7.52 1.22 0.71
C VAL A 56 7.06 2.55 0.13
N GLY A 57 7.78 3.64 0.41
CA GLY A 57 7.48 4.95 -0.15
C GLY A 57 7.56 4.98 -1.68
N ALA A 58 8.63 4.40 -2.25
CA ALA A 58 8.80 4.31 -3.69
C ALA A 58 7.68 3.48 -4.36
N ALA A 59 7.33 2.33 -3.79
CA ALA A 59 6.22 1.50 -4.29
C ALA A 59 4.89 2.25 -4.24
N GLY A 60 4.63 3.00 -3.15
CA GLY A 60 3.41 3.79 -3.02
C GLY A 60 3.32 4.92 -4.04
N VAL A 61 4.40 5.68 -4.24
CA VAL A 61 4.47 6.75 -5.25
C VAL A 61 4.29 6.19 -6.66
N LEU A 62 5.01 5.11 -7.00
CA LEU A 62 4.89 4.47 -8.31
C LEU A 62 3.47 3.94 -8.55
N GLY A 63 2.85 3.35 -7.53
CA GLY A 63 1.46 2.87 -7.61
C GLY A 63 0.50 4.01 -7.90
N ASN A 64 0.64 5.13 -7.19
CA ASN A 64 -0.21 6.31 -7.39
C ASN A 64 -0.02 6.94 -8.78
N VAL A 65 1.23 7.07 -9.26
CA VAL A 65 1.50 7.59 -10.61
C VAL A 65 0.91 6.67 -11.69
N ALA A 66 1.13 5.36 -11.56
CA ALA A 66 0.60 4.38 -12.51
C ALA A 66 -0.93 4.32 -12.49
N GLY A 67 -1.56 4.36 -11.32
CA GLY A 67 -3.00 4.37 -11.19
C GLY A 67 -3.63 5.65 -11.73
N SER A 68 -2.99 6.81 -11.55
CA SER A 68 -3.41 8.07 -12.17
C SER A 68 -3.35 8.04 -13.71
N TRP A 69 -2.50 7.21 -14.32
CA TRP A 69 -2.48 7.02 -15.78
C TRP A 69 -3.57 6.05 -16.27
N LEU A 70 -4.11 5.22 -15.38
CA LEU A 70 -5.14 4.23 -15.66
C LEU A 70 -6.57 4.72 -15.35
N ALA A 71 -6.70 5.71 -14.48
CA ALA A 71 -7.95 6.38 -14.10
C ALA A 71 -8.52 7.24 -15.25
#